data_AF-A0A662K9U9-F1
#
_entry.id   AF-A0A662K9U9-F1
#
_cell.length_a   1.000
_cell.length_b   1.000
_cell.length_c   1.000
_cell.angle_alpha   90.00
_cell.angle_beta   90.00
_cell.angle_gamma   90.00
#
_symmetry.space_group_name_H-M   'P 1'
#
loop_
_entity.id
_entity.type
_entity.pdbx_description
1 polymer ?
#
loop_
_entity_poly.entity_id
_entity_poly.type
_entity_poly.pdbx_seq_one_letter_code
_entity_poly.pdbx_strand_id
1 'polypeptide(L)'
;MQVEIKPSKIIEVSKIFKIESVWKTINESLKFHVHLLCNMNEADRLHHICKFICELGHLKRIKHEGWRLCGVADPESVAEHSLRAAQIGYILARLEGYEKPEEVCSILVFHDIGECRIGDIHRVARRYIEADEERAVEEQTGKLDDIGKEILEKWKRMEKQKDRAGIIAKDADLLEMAFTAKEYMQTGFQAAGDWIEKISAKLQTDSAKKLIEIL
;
A
#
# COMPACT_ATOMS: atom_id res chain seq x y z
N MET A 1 64.36 22.28 -53.03
CA MET A 1 63.61 21.21 -52.34
C MET A 1 64.26 20.97 -50.99
N GLN A 2 63.41 20.73 -49.98
CA GLN A 2 63.68 20.39 -48.58
C GLN A 2 63.82 21.54 -47.59
N VAL A 3 62.83 21.53 -46.68
CA VAL A 3 62.54 22.41 -45.56
C VAL A 3 63.22 21.81 -44.34
N GLU A 4 63.90 22.63 -43.54
CA GLU A 4 64.47 22.19 -42.27
C GLU A 4 63.69 22.84 -41.11
N ILE A 5 62.77 22.08 -40.53
CA ILE A 5 62.01 22.45 -39.32
C ILE A 5 62.81 21.93 -38.12
N LYS A 6 63.27 22.83 -37.24
CA LYS A 6 63.88 22.46 -35.97
C LYS A 6 62.81 21.92 -35.01
N PRO A 7 62.99 20.75 -34.38
CA PRO A 7 62.02 20.21 -33.44
C PRO A 7 62.02 21.02 -32.13
N SER A 8 60.84 21.53 -31.77
CA SER A 8 60.56 22.13 -30.48
C SER A 8 60.34 21.05 -29.40
N LYS A 9 60.81 21.38 -28.19
CA LYS A 9 60.78 20.63 -26.92
C LYS A 9 59.75 19.50 -26.82
N ILE A 10 60.26 18.27 -26.76
CA ILE A 10 59.55 17.08 -26.27
C ILE A 10 59.11 17.35 -24.83
N ILE A 11 57.80 17.30 -24.59
CA ILE A 11 57.22 17.26 -23.24
C ILE A 11 57.60 15.90 -22.64
N GLU A 12 58.29 15.89 -21.50
CA GLU A 12 58.72 14.67 -20.80
C GLU A 12 57.53 13.72 -20.55
N VAL A 13 57.61 12.53 -21.14
CA VAL A 13 56.65 11.41 -20.98
C VAL A 13 56.44 11.02 -19.51
N SER A 14 57.40 11.33 -18.63
CA SER A 14 57.32 11.09 -17.18
C SER A 14 56.25 11.92 -16.46
N LYS A 15 55.86 13.10 -16.99
CA LYS A 15 54.78 13.92 -16.42
C LYS A 15 53.38 13.39 -16.78
N ILE A 16 53.24 12.69 -17.90
CA ILE A 16 51.97 12.11 -18.37
C ILE A 16 51.58 10.88 -17.52
N PHE A 17 52.54 10.01 -17.21
CA PHE A 17 52.31 8.83 -16.34
C PHE A 17 51.85 9.18 -14.92
N LYS A 18 52.36 10.29 -14.36
CA LYS A 18 51.90 10.77 -13.04
C LYS A 18 50.44 11.20 -13.07
N ILE A 19 50.00 11.85 -14.16
CA ILE A 19 48.62 12.32 -14.31
C ILE A 19 47.64 11.15 -14.42
N GLU A 20 47.94 10.10 -15.20
CA GLU A 20 47.09 8.91 -15.30
C GLU A 20 46.91 8.16 -13.97
N SER A 21 47.99 8.01 -13.19
CA SER A 21 47.92 7.37 -11.87
C SER A 21 47.05 8.15 -10.88
N VAL A 22 47.08 9.49 -10.96
CA VAL A 22 46.24 10.38 -10.15
C VAL A 22 44.78 10.28 -10.59
N TRP A 23 44.48 10.26 -11.90
CA TRP A 23 43.11 10.07 -12.40
C TRP A 23 42.53 8.70 -12.06
N LYS A 24 43.35 7.64 -12.08
CA LYS A 24 42.92 6.29 -11.67
C LYS A 24 42.56 6.24 -10.18
N THR A 25 43.38 6.84 -9.33
CA THR A 25 43.14 6.92 -7.88
C THR A 25 41.93 7.79 -7.55
N ILE A 26 41.74 8.92 -8.26
CA ILE A 26 40.55 9.77 -8.13
C ILE A 26 39.30 8.98 -8.55
N ASN A 27 39.34 8.24 -9.66
CA ASN A 27 38.22 7.41 -10.11
C ASN A 27 37.89 6.26 -9.16
N GLU A 28 38.89 5.61 -8.56
CA GLU A 28 38.68 4.55 -7.57
C GLU A 28 38.10 5.11 -6.26
N SER A 29 38.59 6.26 -5.80
CA SER A 29 38.05 6.97 -4.63
C SER A 29 36.63 7.50 -4.88
N LEU A 30 36.34 8.03 -6.07
CA LEU A 30 34.98 8.45 -6.45
C LEU A 30 34.03 7.24 -6.51
N LYS A 31 34.45 6.13 -7.12
CA LYS A 31 33.66 4.89 -7.15
C LYS A 31 33.40 4.36 -5.74
N PHE A 32 34.39 4.42 -4.86
CA PHE A 32 34.23 4.03 -3.46
C PHE A 32 33.23 4.95 -2.73
N HIS A 33 33.34 6.27 -2.89
CA HIS A 33 32.39 7.22 -2.28
C HIS A 33 30.97 7.09 -2.85
N VAL A 34 30.82 6.93 -4.17
CA VAL A 34 29.51 6.69 -4.79
C VAL A 34 28.92 5.37 -4.30
N HIS A 35 29.72 4.30 -4.21
CA HIS A 35 29.26 3.02 -3.66
C HIS A 35 28.88 3.14 -2.17
N LEU A 36 29.65 3.88 -1.36
CA LEU A 36 29.33 4.13 0.04
C LEU A 36 28.01 4.90 0.18
N LEU A 37 27.82 5.97 -0.62
CA LEU A 37 26.59 6.76 -0.65
C LEU A 37 25.39 5.94 -1.15
N CYS A 38 25.57 5.09 -2.17
CA CYS A 38 24.53 4.17 -2.63
C CYS A 38 24.16 3.14 -1.57
N ASN A 39 25.14 2.55 -0.88
CA ASN A 39 24.91 1.60 0.21
C ASN A 39 24.24 2.26 1.43
N MET A 40 24.60 3.50 1.74
CA MET A 40 23.92 4.30 2.78
C MET A 40 22.46 4.57 2.39
N ASN A 41 22.19 4.94 1.13
CA ASN A 41 20.83 5.13 0.63
C ASN A 41 20.00 3.83 0.64
N GLU A 42 20.61 2.68 0.35
CA GLU A 42 19.92 1.39 0.42
C GLU A 42 19.59 0.99 1.86
N ALA A 43 20.53 1.16 2.79
CA ALA A 43 20.29 0.90 4.21
C ALA A 43 19.18 1.79 4.78
N ASP A 44 19.16 3.07 4.44
CA ASP A 44 18.12 4.01 4.86
C ASP A 44 16.75 3.63 4.27
N ARG A 45 16.70 3.24 2.98
CA ARG A 45 15.47 2.76 2.33
C ARG A 45 14.94 1.49 3.02
N LEU A 46 15.79 0.50 3.25
CA LEU A 46 15.40 -0.75 3.93
C LEU A 46 14.94 -0.50 5.37
N HIS A 47 15.53 0.47 6.07
CA HIS A 47 15.08 0.89 7.39
C HIS A 47 13.66 1.48 7.35
N HIS A 48 13.34 2.31 6.37
CA HIS A 48 11.98 2.83 6.19
C HIS A 48 10.97 1.73 5.86
N ILE A 49 11.33 0.78 5.00
CA ILE A 49 10.50 -0.39 4.70
C ILE A 49 10.29 -1.24 5.96
N CYS A 50 11.34 -1.48 6.74
CA CYS A 50 11.24 -2.23 8.00
C CYS A 50 10.26 -1.56 8.97
N LYS A 51 10.37 -0.24 9.15
CA LYS A 51 9.43 0.53 9.98
C LYS A 51 7.99 0.41 9.50
N PHE A 52 7.77 0.53 8.19
CA PHE A 52 6.44 0.37 7.60
C PHE A 52 5.88 -1.04 7.85
N ILE A 53 6.68 -2.10 7.65
CA ILE A 53 6.26 -3.49 7.92
C ILE A 53 5.92 -3.68 9.41
N CYS A 54 6.71 -3.11 10.32
CA CYS A 54 6.40 -3.14 11.76
C CYS A 54 5.08 -2.41 12.08
N GLU A 55 4.85 -1.26 11.43
CA GLU A 55 3.62 -0.48 11.58
C GLU A 55 2.38 -1.25 11.10
N LEU A 56 2.44 -1.92 9.94
CA LEU A 56 1.35 -2.79 9.44
C LEU A 56 0.97 -3.89 10.45
N GLY A 57 1.92 -4.33 11.28
CA GLY A 57 1.66 -5.27 12.38
C GLY A 57 0.67 -4.75 13.42
N HIS A 58 0.33 -3.46 13.42
CA HIS A 58 -0.69 -2.86 14.31
C HIS A 58 -2.10 -3.30 13.95
N LEU A 59 -2.40 -3.57 12.67
CA LEU A 59 -3.73 -4.01 12.21
C LEU A 59 -4.20 -5.31 12.86
N LYS A 60 -3.28 -6.15 13.34
CA LYS A 60 -3.61 -7.39 14.09
C LYS A 60 -4.16 -7.12 15.49
N ARG A 61 -3.98 -5.90 16.01
CA ARG A 61 -4.38 -5.48 17.37
C ARG A 61 -5.53 -4.48 17.35
N ILE A 62 -5.72 -3.79 16.22
CA ILE A 62 -6.86 -2.91 16.01
C ILE A 62 -8.06 -3.82 15.69
N LYS A 63 -9.12 -3.67 16.48
CA LYS A 63 -10.35 -4.43 16.29
C LYS A 63 -11.31 -3.62 15.44
N HIS A 64 -12.20 -4.31 14.73
CA HIS A 64 -13.27 -3.65 14.00
C HIS A 64 -14.34 -3.20 15.01
N GLU A 65 -14.21 -1.96 15.46
CA GLU A 65 -14.93 -1.33 16.58
C GLU A 65 -16.43 -1.17 16.28
N GLY A 66 -16.84 -1.19 15.01
CA GLY A 66 -18.24 -1.18 14.61
C GLY A 66 -19.07 -2.27 15.28
N TRP A 67 -18.52 -3.48 15.44
CA TRP A 67 -19.24 -4.62 16.01
C TRP A 67 -19.45 -4.54 17.51
N ARG A 68 -18.63 -3.76 18.24
CA ARG A 68 -18.86 -3.54 19.67
C ARG A 68 -20.19 -2.85 19.93
N LEU A 69 -20.65 -2.02 18.99
CA LEU A 69 -21.98 -1.39 19.06
C LEU A 69 -23.12 -2.41 18.96
N CYS A 70 -22.87 -3.58 18.39
CA CYS A 70 -23.80 -4.71 18.33
C CYS A 70 -23.71 -5.62 19.56
N GLY A 71 -22.82 -5.32 20.52
CA GLY A 71 -22.57 -6.13 21.71
C GLY A 71 -21.48 -7.19 21.57
N VAL A 72 -20.77 -7.24 20.43
CA VAL A 72 -19.65 -8.17 20.24
C VAL A 72 -18.47 -7.71 21.11
N ALA A 73 -18.09 -8.51 22.10
CA ALA A 73 -17.06 -8.12 23.08
C ALA A 73 -15.64 -8.11 22.49
N ASP A 74 -15.32 -9.10 21.65
CA ASP A 74 -14.02 -9.27 20.99
C ASP A 74 -14.24 -9.52 19.50
N PRO A 75 -14.42 -8.44 18.70
CA PRO A 75 -14.57 -8.60 17.27
C PRO A 75 -13.25 -9.00 16.60
N GLU A 76 -13.33 -9.37 15.33
CA GLU A 76 -12.19 -9.57 14.46
C GLU A 76 -11.30 -8.32 14.38
N SER A 77 -10.02 -8.56 14.10
CA SER A 77 -9.06 -7.50 13.83
C SER A 77 -9.20 -6.96 12.40
N VAL A 78 -8.74 -5.74 12.18
CA VAL A 78 -8.69 -5.13 10.84
C VAL A 78 -7.86 -6.01 9.90
N ALA A 79 -6.79 -6.64 10.39
CA ALA A 79 -6.01 -7.58 9.58
C ALA A 79 -6.80 -8.83 9.13
N GLU A 80 -7.71 -9.35 9.96
CA GLU A 80 -8.59 -10.48 9.60
C GLU A 80 -9.62 -10.04 8.55
N HIS A 81 -10.24 -8.87 8.75
CA HIS A 81 -11.13 -8.24 7.79
C HIS A 81 -10.44 -8.05 6.44
N SER A 82 -9.31 -7.33 6.37
CA SER A 82 -8.65 -7.00 5.10
C SER A 82 -8.21 -8.25 4.33
N LEU A 83 -7.81 -9.33 5.01
CA LEU A 83 -7.47 -10.59 4.36
C LEU A 83 -8.69 -11.23 3.69
N ARG A 84 -9.82 -11.34 4.41
CA ARG A 84 -11.04 -11.95 3.85
C ARG A 84 -11.64 -11.06 2.76
N ALA A 85 -11.60 -9.75 2.94
CA ALA A 85 -12.01 -8.78 1.92
C ALA A 85 -11.18 -8.97 0.64
N ALA A 86 -9.85 -9.08 0.73
CA ALA A 86 -8.97 -9.35 -0.41
C ALA A 86 -9.30 -10.66 -1.15
N GLN A 87 -9.64 -11.72 -0.41
CA GLN A 87 -10.08 -13.00 -0.99
C GLN A 87 -11.40 -12.86 -1.73
N ILE A 88 -12.38 -12.15 -1.15
CA ILE A 88 -13.66 -11.81 -1.81
C ILE A 88 -13.40 -10.97 -3.06
N GLY A 89 -12.49 -10.00 -2.99
CA GLY A 89 -12.13 -9.13 -4.12
C GLY A 89 -11.59 -9.90 -5.32
N TYR A 90 -10.75 -10.91 -5.07
CA TYR A 90 -10.30 -11.81 -6.14
C TYR A 90 -11.50 -12.54 -6.78
N ILE A 91 -12.42 -13.07 -5.96
CA ILE A 91 -13.60 -13.79 -6.44
C ILE A 91 -14.51 -12.87 -7.26
N LEU A 92 -14.85 -11.68 -6.75
CA LEU A 92 -15.66 -10.70 -7.46
C LEU A 92 -15.02 -10.27 -8.78
N ALA A 93 -13.71 -10.00 -8.79
CA ALA A 93 -13.00 -9.64 -10.00
C ALA A 93 -13.13 -10.72 -11.08
N ARG A 94 -13.11 -12.01 -10.69
CA ARG A 94 -13.33 -13.12 -11.63
C ARG A 94 -14.77 -13.19 -12.14
N LEU A 95 -15.75 -12.94 -11.28
CA LEU A 95 -17.17 -12.93 -11.65
C LEU A 95 -17.52 -11.75 -12.58
N GLU A 96 -16.87 -10.60 -12.39
CA GLU A 96 -17.02 -9.40 -13.22
C GLU A 96 -16.18 -9.42 -14.51
N GLY A 97 -15.44 -10.51 -14.76
CA GLY A 97 -14.55 -10.61 -15.91
C GLY A 97 -13.46 -9.54 -15.94
N TYR A 98 -12.99 -9.10 -14.77
CA TYR A 98 -11.87 -8.17 -14.66
C TYR A 98 -10.55 -8.88 -14.98
N GLU A 99 -9.71 -8.25 -15.79
CA GLU A 99 -8.57 -8.88 -16.44
C GLU A 99 -7.42 -9.19 -15.46
N LYS A 100 -7.38 -8.49 -14.33
CA LYS A 100 -6.29 -8.55 -13.33
C LYS A 100 -6.83 -8.72 -11.90
N PRO A 101 -7.42 -9.88 -11.56
CA PRO A 101 -8.02 -10.10 -10.24
C PRO A 101 -7.03 -9.95 -9.07
N GLU A 102 -5.75 -10.20 -9.29
CA GLU A 102 -4.67 -9.95 -8.33
C GLU A 102 -4.49 -8.46 -8.00
N GLU A 103 -4.81 -7.56 -8.92
CA GLU A 103 -4.75 -6.11 -8.70
C GLU A 103 -5.81 -5.68 -7.67
N VAL A 104 -7.03 -6.20 -7.77
CA VAL A 104 -8.11 -5.96 -6.80
C VAL A 104 -7.73 -6.49 -5.42
N CYS A 105 -7.18 -7.70 -5.34
CA CYS A 105 -6.66 -8.26 -4.10
C CYS A 105 -5.60 -7.34 -3.48
N SER A 106 -4.66 -6.84 -4.30
CA SER A 106 -3.61 -5.94 -3.81
C SER A 106 -4.15 -4.60 -3.30
N ILE A 107 -5.24 -4.08 -3.87
CA ILE A 107 -5.91 -2.87 -3.36
C ILE A 107 -6.43 -3.12 -1.95
N LEU A 108 -7.13 -4.23 -1.74
CA LEU A 108 -7.72 -4.60 -0.44
C LEU A 108 -6.68 -4.94 0.63
N VAL A 109 -5.53 -5.49 0.25
CA VAL A 109 -4.43 -5.71 1.21
C VAL A 109 -3.94 -4.40 1.84
N PHE A 110 -4.07 -3.26 1.14
CA PHE A 110 -3.57 -1.96 1.59
C PHE A 110 -4.66 -0.93 1.92
N HIS A 111 -5.94 -1.29 1.89
CA HIS A 111 -7.01 -0.28 1.99
C HIS A 111 -7.15 0.34 3.39
N ASP A 112 -6.97 -0.44 4.46
CA ASP A 112 -7.11 0.06 5.84
C ASP A 112 -5.78 0.42 6.52
N ILE A 113 -4.68 0.56 5.76
CA ILE A 113 -3.36 0.78 6.40
C ILE A 113 -3.30 2.07 7.23
N GLY A 114 -4.10 3.08 6.87
CA GLY A 114 -4.26 4.32 7.61
C GLY A 114 -4.73 4.09 9.05
N GLU A 115 -5.51 3.03 9.29
CA GLU A 115 -6.02 2.69 10.61
C GLU A 115 -4.92 2.34 11.62
N CYS A 116 -3.71 1.98 11.16
CA CYS A 116 -2.55 1.84 12.07
C CYS A 116 -2.26 3.09 12.89
N ARG A 117 -2.67 4.27 12.39
CA ARG A 117 -2.46 5.58 13.03
C ARG A 117 -3.74 6.17 13.61
N ILE A 118 -4.87 6.01 12.92
CA ILE A 118 -6.14 6.65 13.31
C ILE A 118 -7.11 5.71 14.05
N GLY A 119 -6.85 4.40 14.04
CA GLY A 119 -7.76 3.35 14.52
C GLY A 119 -8.95 3.12 13.58
N ASP A 120 -9.71 2.04 13.83
CA ASP A 120 -11.02 1.85 13.16
C ASP A 120 -12.05 2.82 13.76
N ILE A 121 -12.40 3.85 12.99
CA ILE A 121 -13.39 4.85 13.40
C ILE A 121 -14.77 4.39 12.94
N HIS A 122 -15.50 3.75 13.85
CA HIS A 122 -16.84 3.26 13.58
C HIS A 122 -17.82 4.35 13.10
N ARG A 123 -18.84 3.94 12.34
CA ARG A 123 -19.79 4.85 11.65
C ARG A 123 -20.47 5.89 12.55
N VAL A 124 -20.78 5.55 13.80
CA VAL A 124 -21.37 6.50 14.75
C VAL A 124 -20.37 7.60 15.14
N ALA A 125 -19.09 7.26 15.33
CA ALA A 125 -18.03 8.22 15.62
C ALA A 125 -17.72 9.14 14.43
N ARG A 126 -17.78 8.62 13.18
CA ARG A 126 -17.63 9.40 11.94
C ARG A 126 -18.63 10.57 11.79
N ARG A 127 -19.69 10.65 12.62
CA ARG A 127 -20.59 11.82 12.69
C ARG A 127 -20.00 13.03 13.43
N TYR A 128 -18.96 12.80 14.22
CA TYR A 128 -18.36 13.79 15.12
C TYR A 128 -16.86 13.91 14.95
N ILE A 129 -16.22 12.91 14.35
CA ILE A 129 -14.79 12.83 14.13
C ILE A 129 -14.54 12.80 12.63
N GLU A 130 -13.72 13.75 12.17
CA GLU A 130 -13.16 13.77 10.83
C GLU A 130 -11.66 13.46 10.95
N ALA A 131 -11.25 12.32 10.38
CA ALA A 131 -9.86 11.92 10.33
C ALA A 131 -9.30 12.17 8.93
N ASP A 132 -8.10 12.72 8.87
CA ASP A 132 -7.36 12.92 7.63
C ASP A 132 -6.60 11.63 7.27
N GLU A 133 -7.37 10.68 6.75
CA GLU A 133 -6.88 9.33 6.45
C GLU A 133 -5.92 9.33 5.25
N GLU A 134 -6.18 10.15 4.23
CA GLU A 134 -5.28 10.32 3.09
C GLU A 134 -3.91 10.81 3.58
N ARG A 135 -3.86 11.80 4.46
CA ARG A 135 -2.59 12.25 5.05
C ARG A 135 -1.91 11.15 5.87
N ALA A 136 -2.66 10.35 6.63
CA ALA A 136 -2.09 9.24 7.38
C ALA A 136 -1.37 8.25 6.45
N VAL A 137 -2.01 7.88 5.33
CA VAL A 137 -1.43 6.97 4.33
C VAL A 137 -0.26 7.62 3.57
N GLU A 138 -0.36 8.90 3.22
CA GLU A 138 0.74 9.64 2.60
C GLU A 138 1.98 9.70 3.50
N GLU A 139 1.80 9.94 4.79
CA GLU A 139 2.91 9.93 5.75
C GLU A 139 3.45 8.51 6.04
N GLN A 140 2.64 7.46 5.93
CA GLN A 140 3.08 6.07 6.04
C GLN A 140 3.93 5.62 4.84
N THR A 141 3.53 6.05 3.64
CA THR A 141 4.11 5.56 2.38
C THR A 141 5.20 6.47 1.82
N GLY A 142 5.26 7.75 2.24
CA GLY A 142 6.10 8.77 1.61
C GLY A 142 7.62 8.56 1.68
N LYS A 143 8.10 7.63 2.52
CA LYS A 143 9.54 7.27 2.62
C LYS A 143 9.87 5.91 2.00
N LEU A 144 8.97 5.36 1.20
CA LEU A 144 9.10 4.04 0.58
C LEU A 144 9.37 4.13 -0.94
N ASP A 145 9.81 5.29 -1.42
CA ASP A 145 10.08 5.56 -2.84
C ASP A 145 8.90 5.15 -3.75
N ASP A 146 9.17 4.45 -4.86
CA ASP A 146 8.15 4.02 -5.82
C ASP A 146 7.18 2.99 -5.23
N ILE A 147 7.63 2.16 -4.28
CA ILE A 147 6.75 1.23 -3.55
C ILE A 147 5.66 2.02 -2.80
N GLY A 148 6.05 3.12 -2.16
CA GLY A 148 5.13 3.99 -1.45
C GLY A 148 4.09 4.61 -2.37
N LYS A 149 4.51 5.12 -3.53
CA LYS A 149 3.61 5.68 -4.54
C LYS A 149 2.60 4.64 -5.05
N GLU A 150 3.07 3.41 -5.30
CA GLU A 150 2.20 2.33 -5.75
C GLU A 150 1.17 1.89 -4.70
N ILE A 151 1.52 1.91 -3.42
CA ILE A 151 0.60 1.60 -2.31
C ILE A 151 -0.43 2.72 -2.17
N LEU A 152 0.02 3.98 -2.15
CA LEU A 152 -0.84 5.14 -2.06
C LEU A 152 -1.84 5.20 -3.22
N GLU A 153 -1.41 4.90 -4.44
CA GLU A 153 -2.30 4.87 -5.60
C GLU A 153 -3.37 3.78 -5.46
N LYS A 154 -3.00 2.58 -5.00
CA LYS A 154 -3.98 1.50 -4.72
C LYS A 154 -5.02 1.96 -3.71
N TRP A 155 -4.59 2.58 -2.61
CA TRP A 155 -5.48 3.14 -1.60
C TRP A 155 -6.43 4.18 -2.21
N LYS A 156 -5.90 5.17 -2.96
CA LYS A 156 -6.70 6.24 -3.59
C LYS A 156 -7.73 5.69 -4.60
N ARG A 157 -7.44 4.57 -5.27
CA ARG A 157 -8.36 3.96 -6.25
C ARG A 157 -9.61 3.40 -5.59
N MET A 158 -9.47 2.72 -4.46
CA MET A 158 -10.62 2.25 -3.68
C MET A 158 -11.41 3.41 -3.10
N GLU A 159 -10.74 4.40 -2.50
CA GLU A 159 -11.43 5.54 -1.90
C GLU A 159 -12.23 6.36 -2.91
N LYS A 160 -11.65 6.60 -4.10
CA LYS A 160 -12.28 7.42 -5.13
C LYS A 160 -13.33 6.66 -5.96
N GLN A 161 -13.22 5.33 -6.06
CA GLN A 161 -14.13 4.48 -6.84
C GLN A 161 -14.32 4.95 -8.30
N LYS A 162 -13.25 5.46 -8.92
CA LYS A 162 -13.29 6.03 -10.29
C LYS A 162 -12.97 5.02 -11.39
N ASP A 163 -12.54 3.81 -11.02
CA ASP A 163 -12.19 2.74 -11.96
C ASP A 163 -12.78 1.41 -11.52
N ARG A 164 -12.83 0.44 -12.46
CA ARG A 164 -13.43 -0.88 -12.22
C ARG A 164 -12.81 -1.60 -11.02
N ALA A 165 -11.49 -1.54 -10.85
CA ALA A 165 -10.83 -2.25 -9.75
C ALA A 165 -11.18 -1.62 -8.40
N GLY A 166 -11.21 -0.29 -8.32
CA GLY A 166 -11.62 0.45 -7.11
C GLY A 166 -13.06 0.15 -6.70
N ILE A 167 -13.98 0.05 -7.68
CA ILE A 167 -15.38 -0.31 -7.43
C ILE A 167 -15.50 -1.77 -6.96
N ILE A 168 -14.85 -2.72 -7.63
CA ILE A 168 -14.85 -4.13 -7.23
C ILE A 168 -14.24 -4.30 -5.83
N ALA A 169 -13.15 -3.59 -5.55
CA ALA A 169 -12.53 -3.59 -4.23
C ALA A 169 -13.49 -3.07 -3.15
N LYS A 170 -14.19 -1.96 -3.40
CA LYS A 170 -15.13 -1.41 -2.42
C LYS A 170 -16.31 -2.35 -2.16
N ASP A 171 -16.84 -2.99 -3.20
CA ASP A 171 -17.90 -3.99 -3.03
C ASP A 171 -17.40 -5.22 -2.24
N ALA A 172 -16.15 -5.63 -2.43
CA ALA A 172 -15.57 -6.76 -1.68
C ALA A 172 -15.41 -6.47 -0.18
N ASP A 173 -14.93 -5.27 0.17
CA ASP A 173 -14.88 -4.76 1.55
C ASP A 173 -16.28 -4.77 2.19
N LEU A 174 -17.27 -4.20 1.50
CA LEU A 174 -18.65 -4.18 1.97
C LEU A 174 -19.25 -5.59 2.11
N LEU A 175 -18.99 -6.49 1.17
CA LEU A 175 -19.45 -7.88 1.28
C LEU A 175 -18.81 -8.58 2.47
N GLU A 176 -17.50 -8.41 2.71
CA GLU A 176 -16.84 -8.97 3.89
C GLU A 176 -17.62 -8.62 5.15
N MET A 177 -17.91 -7.33 5.35
CA MET A 177 -18.68 -6.87 6.49
C MET A 177 -20.08 -7.51 6.56
N ALA A 178 -20.74 -7.74 5.42
CA ALA A 178 -22.05 -8.38 5.41
C ALA A 178 -21.99 -9.86 5.80
N PHE A 179 -20.99 -10.60 5.32
CA PHE A 179 -20.77 -11.98 5.74
C PHE A 179 -20.43 -12.05 7.23
N THR A 180 -19.58 -11.15 7.74
CA THR A 180 -19.30 -11.01 9.17
C THR A 180 -20.57 -10.72 9.97
N ALA A 181 -21.43 -9.81 9.49
CA ALA A 181 -22.71 -9.53 10.13
C ALA A 181 -23.60 -10.78 10.23
N LYS A 182 -23.67 -11.58 9.16
CA LYS A 182 -24.46 -12.83 9.15
C LYS A 182 -23.94 -13.82 10.19
N GLU A 183 -22.62 -13.98 10.30
CA GLU A 183 -21.96 -14.83 11.29
C GLU A 183 -22.27 -14.36 12.73
N TYR A 184 -22.23 -13.06 12.97
CA TYR A 184 -22.61 -12.48 14.26
C TYR A 184 -24.10 -12.65 14.59
N MET A 185 -24.99 -12.53 13.60
CA MET A 185 -26.41 -12.82 13.80
C MET A 185 -26.63 -14.29 14.20
N GLN A 186 -25.93 -15.23 13.56
CA GLN A 186 -26.03 -16.66 13.88
C GLN A 186 -25.53 -17.00 15.29
N THR A 187 -24.64 -16.17 15.85
CA THR A 187 -24.11 -16.33 17.22
C THR A 187 -24.86 -15.53 18.27
N GLY A 188 -25.95 -14.83 17.89
CA GLY A 188 -26.89 -14.18 18.82
C GLY A 188 -26.90 -12.65 18.75
N PHE A 189 -26.02 -12.02 17.96
CA PHE A 189 -25.96 -10.57 17.81
C PHE A 189 -26.88 -10.07 16.69
N GLN A 190 -28.19 -10.17 16.90
CA GLN A 190 -29.21 -9.83 15.88
C GLN A 190 -29.09 -8.39 15.34
N ALA A 191 -28.59 -7.46 16.16
CA ALA A 191 -28.38 -6.06 15.76
C ALA A 191 -27.38 -5.90 14.60
N ALA A 192 -26.53 -6.90 14.33
CA ALA A 192 -25.64 -6.88 13.18
C ALA A 192 -26.39 -6.90 11.83
N GLY A 193 -27.65 -7.37 11.79
CA GLY A 193 -28.46 -7.40 10.56
C GLY A 193 -28.68 -6.04 9.91
N ASP A 194 -28.65 -4.96 10.70
CA ASP A 194 -28.69 -3.58 10.23
C ASP A 194 -27.58 -3.26 9.21
N TRP A 195 -26.42 -3.92 9.32
CA TRP A 195 -25.30 -3.72 8.40
C TRP A 195 -25.63 -4.28 7.04
N ILE A 196 -26.20 -5.49 6.97
CA ILE A 196 -26.55 -6.17 5.72
C ILE A 196 -27.48 -5.28 4.89
N GLU A 197 -28.57 -4.77 5.48
CA GLU A 197 -29.51 -3.89 4.77
C GLU A 197 -28.83 -2.63 4.20
N LYS A 198 -27.98 -1.99 5.02
CA LYS A 198 -27.27 -0.75 4.63
C LYS A 198 -26.18 -1.00 3.60
N ILE A 199 -25.56 -2.18 3.61
CA ILE A 199 -24.55 -2.61 2.65
C ILE A 199 -25.20 -2.92 1.32
N SER A 200 -26.31 -3.66 1.29
CA SER A 200 -27.03 -4.02 0.05
C SER A 200 -27.35 -2.79 -0.81
N ALA A 201 -27.69 -1.67 -0.18
CA ALA A 201 -28.00 -0.41 -0.86
C ALA A 201 -26.78 0.30 -1.51
N LYS A 202 -25.55 -0.11 -1.16
CA LYS A 202 -24.30 0.53 -1.62
C LYS A 202 -23.56 -0.27 -2.69
N LEU A 203 -23.86 -1.57 -2.83
CA LEU A 203 -23.15 -2.43 -3.77
C LEU A 203 -23.39 -1.97 -5.22
N GLN A 204 -22.34 -2.01 -6.04
CA GLN A 204 -22.37 -1.47 -7.39
C GLN A 204 -22.35 -2.55 -8.47
N THR A 205 -21.47 -3.54 -8.33
CA THR A 205 -21.25 -4.65 -9.27
C THR A 205 -22.43 -5.63 -9.27
N ASP A 206 -22.65 -6.27 -10.42
CA ASP A 206 -23.75 -7.22 -10.58
C ASP A 206 -23.52 -8.49 -9.77
N SER A 207 -22.28 -8.96 -9.69
CA SER A 207 -21.91 -10.12 -8.88
C SER A 207 -22.09 -9.87 -7.38
N ALA A 208 -21.70 -8.69 -6.86
CA ALA A 208 -21.89 -8.39 -5.45
C ALA A 208 -23.37 -8.30 -5.06
N LYS A 209 -24.20 -7.68 -5.90
CA LYS A 209 -25.66 -7.63 -5.71
C LYS A 209 -26.29 -9.02 -5.68
N LYS A 210 -25.89 -9.91 -6.58
CA LYS A 210 -26.39 -11.30 -6.59
C LYS A 210 -25.94 -12.08 -5.36
N LEU A 211 -24.71 -11.87 -4.89
CA LEU A 211 -24.20 -12.56 -3.70
C LEU A 211 -24.93 -12.11 -2.43
N ILE A 212 -25.19 -10.81 -2.27
CA ILE A 212 -25.89 -10.31 -1.08
C ILE A 212 -27.35 -10.76 -1.03
N GLU A 213 -28.01 -10.97 -2.19
CA GLU A 213 -29.38 -11.49 -2.27
C GLU A 213 -29.49 -12.95 -1.79
N ILE A 214 -28.40 -13.72 -1.83
CA ILE A 214 -28.34 -15.12 -1.40
C ILE A 214 -28.02 -15.25 0.11
N LEU A 215 -27.39 -14.22 0.70
CA LEU A 215 -26.89 -14.23 2.08
C LEU A 215 -28.00 -14.22 3.14
#